data_AF-K3VRC2-F1
#
_entry.id   AF-K3VRC2-F1
#
_cell.length_a   1.000
_cell.length_b   1.000
_cell.length_c   1.000
_cell.angle_alpha   90.00
_cell.angle_beta   90.00
_cell.angle_gamma   90.00
#
_symmetry.space_group_name_H-M   'P 1'
#
loop_
_entity.id
_entity.type
_entity.pdbx_description
1 polymer ?
#
loop_
_entity_poly.entity_id
_entity_poly.type
_entity_poly.pdbx_seq_one_letter_code
_entity_poly.pdbx_strand_id
1 'polypeptide(L)'
;MKYSTVLSLTAVITGYVLADTPATCSTTGDNTPIKSGCCPRDPSKRLRRSAREIFARTDSPTCPTPKFYGDSCCTHEFAKPTLDKGTFNLQCGANGVADIVNDAVKVEIVGCDTADDLTKETCILQISSTPAGSITDTHLEISTSAWTSTKYPTKDPASWSYTSYCVKTTGVCQVPLNKIGDGASALCDKKLYIAYHTSTSDGTTSKTCTGDGTLIPGQPGSRWWEYLTLDFTCPKTCDGWCCCEKPVTPPPPPPSTQVCDIGTAFGYADGAKNLNGNPVGPAVCDTANRWGWYFATSETSLSGTLIVGAGGNDLTKGTTVGTWSATITGSDITFKYDLYDDNTNGHFDLSSVHVYASCTAPTTCAPGKFTFKDDTLTGSSDTSYTKTFSVSGGTCSTYYLIFHASVNQQIPSTGTCPTPAQ
;
A
#
# COMPACT_ATOMS: atom_id res chain seq x y z
N MET A 1 31.44 -75.03 -17.80
CA MET A 1 30.18 -74.40 -17.35
C MET A 1 30.50 -73.07 -16.68
N LYS A 2 29.79 -72.01 -17.09
CA LYS A 2 29.59 -70.70 -16.44
C LYS A 2 30.82 -69.77 -16.26
N TYR A 3 30.72 -68.66 -16.97
CA TYR A 3 31.51 -67.42 -16.94
C TYR A 3 31.64 -66.81 -15.54
N SER A 4 32.74 -66.08 -15.28
CA SER A 4 32.62 -64.78 -14.62
C SER A 4 33.80 -63.87 -14.95
N THR A 5 33.45 -62.75 -15.59
CA THR A 5 34.29 -61.63 -15.99
C THR A 5 34.47 -60.71 -14.77
N VAL A 6 35.69 -60.43 -14.34
CA VAL A 6 35.96 -59.44 -13.29
C VAL A 6 36.28 -58.11 -13.96
N LEU A 7 35.32 -57.19 -13.95
CA LEU A 7 35.52 -55.78 -14.27
C LEU A 7 36.03 -55.06 -13.00
N SER A 8 37.21 -54.45 -13.08
CA SER A 8 37.77 -53.60 -12.04
C SER A 8 37.14 -52.21 -12.15
N LEU A 9 36.38 -51.80 -11.13
CA LEU A 9 35.81 -50.45 -11.01
C LEU A 9 36.63 -49.65 -10.00
N THR A 10 37.43 -48.71 -10.51
CA THR A 10 38.15 -47.72 -9.72
C THR A 10 37.16 -46.71 -9.15
N ALA A 11 36.91 -46.75 -7.83
CA ALA A 11 36.12 -45.74 -7.14
C ALA A 11 37.05 -44.67 -6.56
N VAL A 12 36.90 -43.44 -7.06
CA VAL A 12 37.53 -42.22 -6.56
C VAL A 12 36.84 -41.83 -5.24
N ILE A 13 37.57 -41.91 -4.13
CA ILE A 13 37.14 -41.38 -2.83
C ILE A 13 37.58 -39.91 -2.78
N THR A 14 36.66 -38.99 -3.08
CA THR A 14 36.83 -37.56 -2.77
C THR A 14 36.16 -37.28 -1.43
N GLY A 15 36.95 -36.77 -0.48
CA GLY A 15 36.55 -36.58 0.92
C GLY A 15 35.33 -35.67 1.09
N TYR A 16 34.34 -36.17 1.83
CA TYR A 16 33.32 -35.35 2.46
C TYR A 16 33.85 -34.88 3.81
N VAL A 17 34.12 -33.57 3.92
CA VAL A 17 34.29 -32.90 5.22
C VAL A 17 32.87 -32.62 5.75
N LEU A 18 32.46 -33.37 6.77
CA LEU A 18 31.26 -33.06 7.54
C LEU A 18 31.61 -31.89 8.49
N ALA A 19 31.06 -30.72 8.21
CA ALA A 19 31.05 -29.62 9.16
C ALA A 19 29.91 -29.88 10.17
N ASP A 20 30.24 -30.56 11.27
CA ASP A 20 29.35 -30.79 12.40
C ASP A 20 29.42 -29.60 13.38
N THR A 21 28.63 -28.57 13.12
CA THR A 21 28.10 -27.71 14.19
C THR A 21 26.73 -27.14 13.73
N PRO A 22 25.61 -27.53 14.37
CA PRO A 22 24.35 -26.83 14.15
C PRO A 22 24.47 -25.39 14.64
N ALA A 23 24.04 -24.44 13.82
CA ALA A 23 24.06 -23.03 14.17
C ALA A 23 23.08 -22.77 15.33
N THR A 24 23.61 -22.39 16.49
CA THR A 24 22.83 -21.87 17.62
C THR A 24 22.40 -20.44 17.32
N CYS A 25 21.09 -20.16 17.34
CA CYS A 25 20.58 -18.80 17.33
C CYS A 25 21.13 -18.05 18.56
N SER A 26 21.53 -16.80 18.36
CA SER A 26 21.92 -15.91 19.47
C SER A 26 20.73 -15.72 20.40
N THR A 27 20.91 -15.97 21.70
CA THR A 27 19.88 -15.84 22.74
C THR A 27 19.67 -14.39 23.20
N THR A 28 20.30 -13.42 22.54
CA THR A 28 20.15 -11.99 22.83
C THR A 28 19.17 -11.39 21.84
N GLY A 29 18.02 -10.92 22.34
CA GLY A 29 16.90 -10.32 21.60
C GLY A 29 17.20 -8.98 20.96
N ASP A 30 18.33 -8.85 20.28
CA ASP A 30 18.65 -7.69 19.47
C ASP A 30 18.03 -7.90 18.09
N ASN A 31 17.19 -6.96 17.66
CA ASN A 31 16.63 -6.83 16.30
C ASN A 31 17.72 -6.53 15.24
N THR A 32 18.92 -7.08 15.38
CA THR A 32 19.99 -6.96 14.41
C THR A 32 19.82 -8.03 13.32
N PRO A 33 19.87 -7.67 12.03
CA PRO A 33 19.80 -8.62 10.94
C PRO A 33 20.97 -9.62 11.03
N ILE A 34 20.68 -10.86 11.42
CA ILE A 34 21.67 -11.93 11.37
C ILE A 34 21.90 -12.27 9.91
N LYS A 35 23.04 -11.83 9.37
CA LYS A 35 23.54 -12.32 8.08
C LYS A 35 23.79 -13.83 8.21
N SER A 36 22.87 -14.61 7.64
CA SER A 36 23.08 -15.94 7.06
C SER A 36 22.83 -17.23 7.86
N GLY A 37 22.38 -17.18 9.12
CA GLY A 37 22.07 -18.40 9.88
C GLY A 37 20.65 -18.96 9.70
N CYS A 38 19.65 -18.09 9.55
CA CYS A 38 18.23 -18.48 9.63
C CYS A 38 17.55 -18.68 8.27
N CYS A 39 18.13 -18.15 7.19
CA CYS A 39 17.57 -18.31 5.85
C CYS A 39 18.23 -19.53 5.20
N PRO A 40 17.48 -20.56 4.77
CA PRO A 40 18.05 -21.63 3.96
C PRO A 40 18.66 -20.98 2.72
N ARG A 41 19.99 -20.90 2.69
CA ARG A 41 20.73 -20.46 1.52
C ARG A 41 20.44 -21.47 0.41
N ASP A 42 19.71 -20.98 -0.58
CA ASP A 42 19.62 -21.52 -1.93
C ASP A 42 18.71 -22.78 -2.11
N PRO A 43 17.69 -22.75 -3.00
CA PRO A 43 16.90 -23.94 -3.35
C PRO A 43 17.70 -25.05 -4.06
N SER A 44 18.99 -24.87 -4.34
CA SER A 44 19.78 -25.78 -5.18
C SER A 44 20.19 -27.10 -4.51
N LYS A 45 20.01 -27.29 -3.20
CA LYS A 45 20.30 -28.58 -2.54
C LYS A 45 19.25 -28.95 -1.49
N ARG A 46 18.11 -29.49 -1.96
CA ARG A 46 17.22 -30.34 -1.14
C ARG A 46 17.96 -31.62 -0.73
N LEU A 47 18.87 -31.52 0.23
CA LEU A 47 19.25 -32.67 1.04
C LEU A 47 18.06 -32.97 1.95
N ARG A 48 17.54 -34.19 1.82
CA ARG A 48 16.47 -34.75 2.65
C ARG A 48 16.91 -34.74 4.11
N ARG A 49 16.62 -33.67 4.85
CA ARG A 49 16.50 -33.71 6.32
C ARG A 49 15.02 -33.64 6.66
N SER A 50 14.60 -34.45 7.62
CA SER A 50 13.21 -34.66 8.03
C SER A 50 12.52 -33.32 8.34
N ALA A 51 11.49 -33.02 7.57
CA ALA A 51 10.84 -31.71 7.48
C ALA A 51 9.88 -31.37 8.64
N ARG A 52 10.14 -31.83 9.87
CA ARG A 52 9.20 -31.63 10.99
C ARG A 52 9.76 -31.08 12.30
N GLU A 53 11.08 -30.94 12.47
CA GLU A 53 11.62 -30.73 13.83
C GLU A 53 12.44 -29.46 14.08
N ILE A 54 12.68 -28.58 13.10
CA ILE A 54 13.62 -27.47 13.38
C ILE A 54 12.93 -26.11 13.57
N PHE A 55 11.76 -25.83 12.99
CA PHE A 55 11.07 -24.56 13.26
C PHE A 55 9.55 -24.72 13.16
N ALA A 56 8.84 -24.46 14.27
CA ALA A 56 7.39 -24.31 14.23
C ALA A 56 7.06 -23.08 13.38
N ARG A 57 6.48 -23.30 12.19
CA ARG A 57 5.87 -22.24 11.40
C ARG A 57 4.61 -21.83 12.15
N THR A 58 4.57 -20.61 12.66
CA THR A 58 3.39 -20.07 13.33
C THR A 58 2.61 -19.18 12.38
N ASP A 59 1.29 -19.17 12.54
CA ASP A 59 0.40 -18.35 11.75
C ASP A 59 0.46 -16.88 12.26
N SER A 60 1.32 -16.07 11.61
CA SER A 60 1.42 -14.58 11.65
C SER A 60 2.19 -13.90 12.81
N PRO A 61 2.91 -12.75 12.59
CA PRO A 61 2.67 -11.74 11.56
C PRO A 61 3.85 -11.23 10.68
N THR A 62 3.45 -10.67 9.53
CA THR A 62 3.96 -9.48 8.80
C THR A 62 5.47 -9.30 8.59
N CYS A 63 6.12 -10.15 7.79
CA CYS A 63 7.27 -9.66 7.03
C CYS A 63 6.76 -8.64 5.99
N PRO A 64 7.33 -7.42 5.89
CA PRO A 64 6.88 -6.41 4.94
C PRO A 64 7.00 -6.91 3.49
N THR A 65 5.87 -7.22 2.86
CA THR A 65 5.86 -7.52 1.43
C THR A 65 5.99 -6.23 0.62
N PRO A 66 6.70 -6.23 -0.54
CA PRO A 66 7.21 -7.39 -1.27
C PRO A 66 8.66 -7.79 -0.94
N LYS A 67 9.37 -7.01 -0.14
CA LYS A 67 10.83 -7.07 0.07
C LYS A 67 11.32 -8.39 0.68
N PHE A 68 10.48 -9.07 1.46
CA PHE A 68 10.84 -10.29 2.17
C PHE A 68 10.01 -11.50 1.68
N TYR A 69 10.50 -12.72 1.89
CA TYR A 69 9.71 -13.94 1.73
C TYR A 69 8.53 -13.95 2.71
N GLY A 70 7.40 -14.56 2.31
CA GLY A 70 6.21 -14.64 3.16
C GLY A 70 6.35 -15.61 4.34
N ASP A 71 7.41 -16.42 4.34
CA ASP A 71 7.72 -17.35 5.42
C ASP A 71 8.65 -16.65 6.44
N SER A 72 8.12 -16.33 7.63
CA SER A 72 8.89 -15.87 8.78
C SER A 72 9.20 -17.04 9.72
N CYS A 73 10.32 -16.95 10.45
CA CYS A 73 10.64 -17.90 11.53
C CYS A 73 10.56 -17.18 12.87
N CYS A 74 9.87 -17.80 13.84
CA CYS A 74 9.85 -17.30 15.20
C CYS A 74 11.22 -17.48 15.86
N THR A 75 11.78 -16.40 16.40
CA THR A 75 13.08 -16.41 17.10
C THR A 75 12.95 -16.25 18.60
N HIS A 76 11.83 -15.70 19.06
CA HIS A 76 11.53 -15.55 20.48
C HIS A 76 10.05 -15.80 20.72
N GLU A 77 9.75 -16.68 21.67
CA GLU A 77 8.40 -17.03 22.09
C GLU A 77 8.24 -16.66 23.56
N PHE A 78 7.05 -16.16 23.90
CA PHE A 78 6.67 -15.92 25.29
C PHE A 78 5.27 -16.44 25.57
N ALA A 79 5.02 -16.75 26.83
CA ALA A 79 3.72 -17.22 27.29
C ALA A 79 2.80 -16.01 27.48
N LYS A 80 1.90 -15.76 26.52
CA LYS A 80 0.96 -14.62 26.57
C LYS A 80 -0.31 -15.05 27.31
N PRO A 81 -0.66 -14.44 28.45
CA PRO A 81 -1.90 -14.77 29.13
C PRO A 81 -3.12 -14.41 28.26
N THR A 82 -4.07 -15.34 28.17
CA THR A 82 -5.35 -15.22 27.47
C THR A 82 -6.48 -15.65 28.39
N LEU A 83 -7.64 -15.00 28.26
CA LEU A 83 -8.84 -15.32 29.02
C LEU A 83 -9.74 -16.25 28.22
N ASP A 84 -10.19 -17.34 28.85
CA ASP A 84 -11.09 -18.30 28.21
C ASP A 84 -12.53 -17.75 28.08
N LYS A 85 -12.94 -16.86 29.00
CA LYS A 85 -14.24 -16.17 28.98
C LYS A 85 -14.08 -14.71 29.40
N GLY A 86 -14.44 -13.79 28.49
CA GLY A 86 -14.29 -12.35 28.68
C GLY A 86 -15.58 -11.61 29.05
N THR A 87 -16.69 -12.29 29.36
CA THR A 87 -17.94 -11.64 29.79
C THR A 87 -18.66 -12.39 30.90
N PHE A 88 -19.39 -11.65 31.75
CA PHE A 88 -20.28 -12.21 32.76
C PHE A 88 -21.46 -11.28 33.08
N ASN A 89 -22.51 -11.86 33.67
CA ASN A 89 -23.73 -11.12 34.01
C ASN A 89 -23.56 -10.31 35.30
N LEU A 90 -24.29 -9.21 35.42
CA LEU A 90 -24.49 -8.53 36.69
C LEU A 90 -25.84 -8.88 37.29
N GLN A 91 -25.84 -9.31 38.55
CA GLN A 91 -27.04 -9.45 39.35
C GLN A 91 -27.27 -8.15 40.13
N CYS A 92 -28.26 -7.38 39.72
CA CYS A 92 -28.65 -6.12 40.36
C CYS A 92 -29.92 -6.29 41.20
N GLY A 93 -29.94 -5.75 42.42
CA GLY A 93 -31.16 -5.73 43.25
C GLY A 93 -30.94 -6.19 44.68
N ALA A 94 -32.01 -6.61 45.35
CA ALA A 94 -31.98 -7.15 46.70
C ALA A 94 -32.38 -8.63 46.70
N ASN A 95 -31.84 -9.37 47.68
CA ASN A 95 -31.95 -10.82 47.87
C ASN A 95 -33.26 -11.45 47.32
N GLY A 96 -33.15 -12.24 46.25
CA GLY A 96 -34.27 -13.02 45.66
C GLY A 96 -35.06 -12.36 44.54
N VAL A 97 -34.83 -11.08 44.24
CA VAL A 97 -35.37 -10.39 43.05
C VAL A 97 -34.20 -9.80 42.26
N ALA A 98 -33.56 -10.66 41.47
CA ALA A 98 -32.40 -10.32 40.67
C ALA A 98 -32.82 -9.79 39.30
N ASP A 99 -32.55 -8.52 39.03
CA ASP A 99 -32.46 -8.05 37.65
C ASP A 99 -31.10 -8.51 37.12
N ILE A 100 -31.11 -9.63 36.38
CA ILE A 100 -29.90 -10.14 35.71
C ILE A 100 -29.68 -9.32 34.44
N VAL A 101 -28.60 -8.55 34.40
CA VAL A 101 -28.13 -7.87 33.20
C VAL A 101 -27.10 -8.78 32.54
N ASN A 102 -27.51 -9.45 31.46
CA ASN A 102 -26.65 -10.42 30.77
C ASN A 102 -25.45 -9.74 30.10
N ASP A 103 -24.29 -10.39 30.16
CA ASP A 103 -23.01 -9.93 29.58
C ASP A 103 -22.66 -8.48 29.94
N ALA A 104 -23.13 -8.01 31.10
CA ALA A 104 -22.99 -6.62 31.51
C ALA A 104 -21.57 -6.24 31.93
N VAL A 105 -20.72 -7.21 32.26
CA VAL A 105 -19.30 -6.99 32.51
C VAL A 105 -18.47 -7.67 31.44
N LYS A 106 -17.47 -6.92 30.96
CA LYS A 106 -16.44 -7.37 30.05
C LYS A 106 -15.10 -7.40 30.78
N VAL A 107 -14.33 -8.46 30.58
CA VAL A 107 -12.97 -8.63 31.10
C VAL A 107 -12.01 -8.88 29.94
N GLU A 108 -10.95 -8.08 29.86
CA GLU A 108 -9.96 -8.14 28.79
C GLU A 108 -8.55 -7.97 29.33
N ILE A 109 -7.58 -8.55 28.62
CA ILE A 109 -6.16 -8.31 28.84
C ILE A 109 -5.71 -7.30 27.77
N VAL A 110 -5.16 -6.17 28.20
CA VAL A 110 -4.81 -5.04 27.31
C VAL A 110 -3.33 -4.70 27.48
N GLY A 111 -2.63 -4.44 26.37
CA GLY A 111 -1.25 -3.95 26.38
C GLY A 111 -0.18 -4.98 26.74
N CYS A 112 -0.44 -6.27 26.46
CA CYS A 112 0.45 -7.40 26.75
C CYS A 112 0.95 -8.04 25.45
N ASP A 113 1.65 -7.27 24.61
CA ASP A 113 1.99 -7.69 23.24
C ASP A 113 3.37 -8.30 23.11
N THR A 114 4.28 -7.99 24.04
CA THR A 114 5.63 -8.56 24.11
C THR A 114 5.91 -9.18 25.49
N ALA A 115 6.95 -10.01 25.58
CA ALA A 115 7.40 -10.57 26.86
C ALA A 115 7.70 -9.49 27.90
N ASP A 116 8.32 -8.39 27.48
CA ASP A 116 8.67 -7.28 28.35
C ASP A 116 7.43 -6.60 28.95
N ASP A 117 6.33 -6.53 28.19
CA ASP A 117 5.11 -5.86 28.63
C ASP A 117 4.47 -6.54 29.84
N LEU A 118 4.64 -7.87 30.00
CA LEU A 118 4.11 -8.63 31.13
C LEU A 118 4.59 -8.15 32.50
N THR A 119 5.72 -7.44 32.52
CA THR A 119 6.32 -6.88 33.75
C THR A 119 5.97 -5.40 33.95
N LYS A 120 5.43 -4.73 32.92
CA LYS A 120 5.11 -3.30 32.93
C LYS A 120 3.70 -3.06 33.46
N GLU A 121 3.46 -1.83 33.92
CA GLU A 121 2.12 -1.41 34.37
C GLU A 121 1.13 -1.20 33.21
N THR A 122 1.61 -1.27 31.96
CA THR A 122 0.80 -1.15 30.73
C THR A 122 0.07 -2.43 30.35
N CYS A 123 0.52 -3.59 30.85
CA CYS A 123 -0.15 -4.87 30.66
C CYS A 123 -1.18 -5.06 31.78
N ILE A 124 -2.46 -4.82 31.46
CA ILE A 124 -3.54 -4.69 32.45
C ILE A 124 -4.63 -5.73 32.25
N LEU A 125 -5.24 -6.16 33.36
CA LEU A 125 -6.58 -6.75 33.39
C LEU A 125 -7.59 -5.61 33.47
N GLN A 126 -8.31 -5.39 32.38
CA GLN A 126 -9.38 -4.41 32.32
C GLN A 126 -10.72 -5.10 32.59
N ILE A 127 -11.47 -4.59 33.56
CA ILE A 127 -12.84 -4.99 33.87
C ILE A 127 -13.72 -3.78 33.63
N SER A 128 -14.73 -3.90 32.78
CA SER A 128 -15.64 -2.79 32.45
C SER A 128 -17.08 -3.25 32.49
N SER A 129 -17.97 -2.46 33.10
CA SER A 129 -19.40 -2.77 33.16
C SER A 129 -20.31 -1.72 32.51
N THR A 130 -21.37 -2.18 31.86
CA THR A 130 -22.46 -1.35 31.30
C THR A 130 -23.82 -1.78 31.84
N PRO A 131 -24.17 -1.43 33.09
CA PRO A 131 -25.47 -1.73 33.66
C PRO A 131 -26.57 -0.84 33.05
N ALA A 132 -27.83 -1.17 33.35
CA ALA A 132 -29.02 -0.46 32.85
C ALA A 132 -29.19 0.98 33.40
N GLY A 133 -28.32 1.45 34.30
CA GLY A 133 -28.37 2.77 34.93
C GLY A 133 -27.00 3.41 35.07
N SER A 134 -26.95 4.65 35.59
CA SER A 134 -25.70 5.36 35.81
C SER A 134 -24.92 4.75 36.97
N ILE A 135 -23.62 4.50 36.80
CA ILE A 135 -22.77 3.96 37.86
C ILE A 135 -22.38 5.09 38.80
N THR A 136 -22.61 4.89 40.09
CA THR A 136 -22.27 5.85 41.15
C THR A 136 -21.07 5.41 41.98
N ASP A 137 -20.77 4.11 42.02
CA ASP A 137 -19.63 3.57 42.75
C ASP A 137 -19.19 2.22 42.17
N THR A 138 -17.89 1.91 42.27
CA THR A 138 -17.29 0.68 41.72
C THR A 138 -16.19 0.19 42.64
N HIS A 139 -16.21 -1.10 42.98
CA HIS A 139 -15.23 -1.76 43.85
C HIS A 139 -14.79 -3.09 43.26
N LEU A 140 -13.54 -3.47 43.55
CA LEU A 140 -12.93 -4.68 43.00
C LEU A 140 -12.05 -5.38 44.05
N GLU A 141 -12.26 -6.68 44.19
CA GLU A 141 -11.33 -7.59 44.86
C GLU A 141 -10.91 -8.69 43.88
N ILE A 142 -9.61 -9.01 43.88
CA ILE A 142 -9.03 -10.10 43.10
C ILE A 142 -8.24 -11.01 44.05
N SER A 143 -8.36 -12.31 43.89
CA SER A 143 -7.52 -13.29 44.56
C SER A 143 -7.00 -14.35 43.61
N THR A 144 -5.76 -14.80 43.83
CA THR A 144 -5.15 -15.94 43.12
C THR A 144 -5.44 -17.29 43.79
N SER A 145 -6.21 -17.28 44.88
CA SER A 145 -6.58 -18.48 45.64
C SER A 145 -8.07 -18.48 45.93
N ALA A 146 -8.68 -19.66 45.93
CA ALA A 146 -10.11 -19.79 46.21
C ALA A 146 -10.48 -19.17 47.56
N TRP A 147 -11.59 -18.45 47.58
CA TRP A 147 -12.14 -17.97 48.84
C TRP A 147 -12.78 -19.09 49.64
N THR A 148 -12.57 -19.04 50.95
CA THR A 148 -13.03 -20.03 51.92
C THR A 148 -13.68 -19.30 53.09
N SER A 149 -14.37 -20.05 53.97
CA SER A 149 -15.02 -19.47 55.16
C SER A 149 -14.08 -18.74 56.12
N THR A 150 -12.76 -18.95 56.01
CA THR A 150 -11.73 -18.30 56.82
C THR A 150 -10.85 -17.34 56.01
N LYS A 151 -11.01 -17.27 54.68
CA LYS A 151 -10.21 -16.43 53.77
C LYS A 151 -11.12 -15.87 52.68
N TYR A 152 -11.66 -14.69 52.91
CA TYR A 152 -12.58 -13.97 52.01
C TYR A 152 -12.37 -12.46 52.16
N PRO A 153 -12.79 -11.63 51.18
CA PRO A 153 -12.66 -10.18 51.27
C PRO A 153 -13.38 -9.58 52.46
N THR A 154 -12.95 -8.39 52.86
CA THR A 154 -13.62 -7.61 53.91
C THR A 154 -15.08 -7.35 53.57
N LYS A 155 -15.89 -7.17 54.63
CA LYS A 155 -17.32 -6.86 54.54
C LYS A 155 -17.63 -5.45 54.02
N ASP A 156 -16.67 -4.67 53.59
CA ASP A 156 -16.95 -3.34 53.06
C ASP A 156 -16.29 -3.25 51.69
N PRO A 157 -17.05 -3.19 50.58
CA PRO A 157 -16.47 -3.14 49.25
C PRO A 157 -15.53 -1.94 49.06
N ALA A 158 -15.78 -0.85 49.78
CA ALA A 158 -14.90 0.31 49.77
C ALA A 158 -13.49 0.04 50.33
N SER A 159 -13.31 -1.06 51.06
CA SER A 159 -12.02 -1.48 51.63
C SER A 159 -11.35 -2.61 50.85
N TRP A 160 -11.90 -3.02 49.69
CA TRP A 160 -11.30 -4.04 48.85
C TRP A 160 -9.98 -3.57 48.23
N SER A 161 -9.07 -4.53 48.06
CA SER A 161 -7.66 -4.29 47.80
C SER A 161 -7.39 -3.61 46.46
N TYR A 162 -8.29 -3.78 45.49
CA TYR A 162 -8.12 -3.29 44.12
C TYR A 162 -9.06 -2.12 43.76
N THR A 163 -9.83 -1.61 44.72
CA THR A 163 -10.74 -0.47 44.51
C THR A 163 -10.02 0.80 44.03
N SER A 164 -8.74 0.99 44.37
CA SER A 164 -7.93 2.13 43.89
C SER A 164 -7.65 2.11 42.38
N TYR A 165 -7.79 0.95 41.73
CA TYR A 165 -7.64 0.78 40.28
C TYR A 165 -8.95 1.00 39.51
N CYS A 166 -10.04 1.33 40.22
CA CYS A 166 -11.36 1.53 39.65
C CYS A 166 -11.70 3.01 39.54
N VAL A 167 -12.23 3.39 38.37
CA VAL A 167 -12.92 4.66 38.19
C VAL A 167 -14.36 4.49 38.67
N LYS A 168 -14.62 5.01 39.88
CA LYS A 168 -15.87 4.75 40.63
C LYS A 168 -17.16 4.98 39.85
N THR A 169 -17.20 5.99 38.98
CA THR A 169 -18.40 6.42 38.26
C THR A 169 -18.56 5.82 36.86
N THR A 170 -17.56 5.11 36.36
CA THR A 170 -17.62 4.53 34.99
C THR A 170 -17.73 3.02 35.00
N GLY A 171 -17.51 2.35 36.14
CA GLY A 171 -17.50 0.89 36.18
C GLY A 171 -16.30 0.29 35.45
N VAL A 172 -15.19 1.04 35.35
CA VAL A 172 -13.97 0.56 34.71
C VAL A 172 -12.88 0.42 35.76
N CYS A 173 -12.32 -0.78 35.88
CA CYS A 173 -11.14 -1.06 36.70
C CYS A 173 -10.00 -1.52 35.79
N GLN A 174 -8.81 -0.94 35.99
CA GLN A 174 -7.61 -1.25 35.22
C GLN A 174 -6.50 -1.68 36.17
N VAL A 175 -6.36 -2.99 36.36
CA VAL A 175 -5.38 -3.56 37.29
C VAL A 175 -4.17 -4.07 36.50
N PRO A 176 -2.97 -3.51 36.69
CA PRO A 176 -1.78 -4.09 36.08
C PRO A 176 -1.56 -5.53 36.52
N LEU A 177 -1.29 -6.44 35.57
CA LEU A 177 -1.12 -7.87 35.87
C LEU A 177 0.05 -8.11 36.83
N ASN A 178 1.08 -7.26 36.80
CA ASN A 178 2.22 -7.33 37.72
C ASN A 178 1.86 -6.97 39.18
N LYS A 179 0.64 -6.47 39.46
CA LYS A 179 0.11 -6.23 40.82
C LYS A 179 -0.85 -7.34 41.29
N ILE A 180 -1.11 -8.35 40.46
CA ILE A 180 -1.98 -9.48 40.79
C ILE A 180 -1.11 -10.68 41.16
N GLY A 181 -1.10 -11.05 42.45
CA GLY A 181 -0.28 -12.15 42.96
C GLY A 181 1.21 -11.97 42.63
N ASP A 182 1.81 -12.98 42.01
CA ASP A 182 3.23 -12.98 41.62
C ASP A 182 3.47 -12.48 40.18
N GLY A 183 2.47 -11.85 39.55
CA GLY A 183 2.55 -11.25 38.21
C GLY A 183 1.97 -12.09 37.08
N ALA A 184 1.99 -11.55 35.86
CA ALA A 184 1.26 -12.08 34.69
C ALA A 184 1.63 -13.54 34.33
N SER A 185 2.91 -13.89 34.33
CA SER A 185 3.38 -15.25 34.03
C SER A 185 2.99 -16.27 35.09
N ALA A 186 2.73 -15.82 36.32
CA ALA A 186 2.29 -16.67 37.41
C ALA A 186 0.78 -16.94 37.38
N LEU A 187 0.03 -16.28 36.50
CA LEU A 187 -1.40 -16.50 36.28
C LEU A 187 -1.68 -17.62 35.28
N CYS A 188 -0.67 -18.04 34.51
CA CYS A 188 -0.78 -19.13 33.56
C CYS A 188 -1.24 -20.43 34.23
N ASP A 189 -2.28 -21.05 33.66
CA ASP A 189 -2.89 -22.29 34.16
C ASP A 189 -3.45 -22.17 35.59
N LYS A 190 -3.70 -20.93 36.05
CA LYS A 190 -4.33 -20.62 37.33
C LYS A 190 -5.69 -19.97 37.14
N LYS A 191 -6.43 -19.96 38.24
CA LYS A 191 -7.74 -19.33 38.39
C LYS A 191 -7.60 -18.02 39.14
N LEU A 192 -8.23 -16.96 38.65
CA LEU A 192 -8.48 -15.75 39.42
C LEU A 192 -9.90 -15.74 39.97
N TYR A 193 -10.03 -15.36 41.22
CA TYR A 193 -11.29 -15.20 41.93
C TYR A 193 -11.59 -13.70 42.05
N ILE A 194 -12.66 -13.25 41.40
CA ILE A 194 -12.97 -11.83 41.27
C ILE A 194 -14.32 -11.52 41.90
N ALA A 195 -14.35 -10.57 42.83
CA ALA A 195 -15.58 -9.90 43.26
C ALA A 195 -15.60 -8.50 42.65
N TYR A 196 -16.62 -8.27 41.84
CA TYR A 196 -16.84 -6.98 41.21
C TYR A 196 -18.18 -6.44 41.69
N HIS A 197 -18.15 -5.24 42.25
CA HIS A 197 -19.33 -4.57 42.79
C HIS A 197 -19.51 -3.22 42.10
N THR A 198 -20.74 -2.93 41.69
CA THR A 198 -21.13 -1.59 41.24
C THR A 198 -22.41 -1.14 41.91
N SER A 199 -22.47 0.13 42.27
CA SER A 199 -23.72 0.80 42.64
C SER A 199 -24.23 1.57 41.43
N THR A 200 -25.51 1.44 41.14
CA THR A 200 -26.17 2.09 40.00
C THR A 200 -27.34 2.93 40.48
N SER A 201 -27.70 3.94 39.71
CA SER A 201 -28.87 4.79 39.93
C SER A 201 -29.56 5.13 38.61
N ASP A 202 -30.89 5.05 38.61
CA ASP A 202 -31.74 5.56 37.51
C ASP A 202 -32.24 7.00 37.79
N GLY A 203 -31.72 7.64 38.86
CA GLY A 203 -32.15 8.95 39.33
C GLY A 203 -33.25 8.90 40.40
N THR A 204 -33.89 7.75 40.60
CA THR A 204 -34.97 7.55 41.58
C THR A 204 -34.71 6.41 42.56
N THR A 205 -34.08 5.33 42.08
CA THR A 205 -33.72 4.16 42.87
C THR A 205 -32.24 3.86 42.72
N SER A 206 -31.58 3.49 43.83
CA SER A 206 -30.22 2.97 43.80
C SER A 206 -30.24 1.46 43.94
N LYS A 207 -29.54 0.77 43.03
CA LYS A 207 -29.37 -0.69 43.03
C LYS A 207 -27.90 -1.02 43.20
N THR A 208 -27.61 -2.01 44.04
CA THR A 208 -26.30 -2.64 44.10
C THR A 208 -26.28 -3.82 43.14
N CYS A 209 -25.18 -3.98 42.42
CA CYS A 209 -24.97 -5.08 41.50
C CYS A 209 -23.66 -5.79 41.82
N THR A 210 -23.68 -7.11 41.79
CA THR A 210 -22.48 -7.95 41.85
C THR A 210 -22.41 -8.87 40.65
N GLY A 211 -21.23 -9.41 40.35
CA GLY A 211 -21.11 -10.46 39.33
C GLY A 211 -21.96 -11.69 39.68
N ASP A 212 -22.71 -12.22 38.71
CA ASP A 212 -23.54 -13.42 38.83
C ASP A 212 -22.66 -14.68 38.86
N GLY A 213 -22.39 -15.21 40.06
CA GLY A 213 -21.38 -16.22 40.30
C GLY A 213 -21.62 -17.04 41.56
N THR A 214 -20.55 -17.38 42.26
CA THR A 214 -20.62 -18.16 43.51
C THR A 214 -20.65 -17.22 44.71
N LEU A 215 -21.54 -17.48 45.67
CA LEU A 215 -21.58 -16.70 46.92
C LEU A 215 -20.22 -16.75 47.64
N ILE A 216 -19.75 -15.58 48.07
CA ILE A 216 -18.53 -15.49 48.87
C ILE A 216 -18.78 -16.20 50.22
N PRO A 217 -17.99 -17.23 50.58
CA PRO A 217 -18.23 -17.99 51.80
C PRO A 217 -17.92 -17.17 53.05
N GLY A 218 -18.62 -17.46 54.15
CA GLY A 218 -18.34 -16.84 55.46
C GLY A 218 -18.88 -15.42 55.64
N GLN A 219 -19.72 -14.92 54.73
CA GLN A 219 -20.34 -13.61 54.90
C GLN A 219 -21.37 -13.59 56.04
N PRO A 220 -21.19 -12.75 57.07
CA PRO A 220 -22.16 -12.61 58.16
C PRO A 220 -23.31 -11.65 57.78
N GLY A 221 -24.53 -12.01 58.19
CA GLY A 221 -25.76 -11.33 57.76
C GLY A 221 -26.14 -11.73 56.34
N SER A 222 -27.40 -11.56 55.94
CA SER A 222 -27.98 -12.02 54.66
C SER A 222 -27.43 -11.30 53.40
N ARG A 223 -26.10 -11.16 53.32
CA ARG A 223 -25.35 -10.61 52.19
C ARG A 223 -25.21 -11.68 51.13
N TRP A 224 -25.25 -11.23 49.90
CA TRP A 224 -25.39 -12.07 48.71
C TRP A 224 -24.28 -11.74 47.71
N TRP A 225 -23.11 -11.27 48.17
CA TRP A 225 -22.07 -10.91 47.22
C TRP A 225 -21.47 -12.17 46.65
N GLU A 226 -21.27 -12.11 45.35
CA GLU A 226 -20.82 -13.24 44.57
C GLU A 226 -19.47 -12.94 43.93
N TYR A 227 -18.80 -14.01 43.59
CA TYR A 227 -17.51 -13.99 42.93
C TYR A 227 -17.50 -14.90 41.73
N LEU A 228 -16.66 -14.55 40.79
CA LEU A 228 -16.47 -15.28 39.56
C LEU A 228 -15.08 -15.87 39.54
N THR A 229 -14.96 -16.95 38.78
CA THR A 229 -13.66 -17.59 38.51
C THR A 229 -13.30 -17.32 37.06
N LEU A 230 -12.14 -16.72 36.83
CA LEU A 230 -11.56 -16.56 35.51
C LEU A 230 -10.42 -17.54 35.32
N ASP A 231 -10.46 -18.28 34.22
CA ASP A 231 -9.41 -19.21 33.81
C ASP A 231 -8.46 -18.50 32.82
N PHE A 232 -7.17 -18.64 33.07
CA PHE A 232 -6.12 -18.09 32.24
C PHE A 232 -5.34 -19.21 31.55
N THR A 233 -5.33 -19.15 30.23
CA THR A 233 -4.44 -19.96 29.39
C THR A 233 -3.25 -19.12 28.97
N CYS A 234 -2.09 -19.72 28.73
CA CYS A 234 -0.91 -19.00 28.27
C CYS A 234 -0.33 -19.63 27.00
N PRO A 235 -1.01 -19.48 25.85
CA PRO A 235 -0.46 -19.91 24.59
C PRO A 235 0.89 -19.23 24.35
N LYS A 236 1.85 -20.03 23.87
CA LYS A 236 3.12 -19.48 23.39
C LYS A 236 2.83 -18.63 22.15
N THR A 237 3.18 -17.35 22.24
CA THR A 237 3.06 -16.37 21.17
C THR A 237 4.46 -15.91 20.80
N CYS A 238 4.66 -15.64 19.51
CA CYS A 238 5.94 -15.17 19.02
C CYS A 238 5.99 -13.63 19.00
N ASP A 239 6.95 -13.03 19.70
CA ASP A 239 7.21 -11.59 19.72
C ASP A 239 8.53 -11.21 19.02
N GLY A 240 9.34 -12.20 18.60
CA GLY A 240 10.55 -11.98 17.81
C GLY A 240 10.52 -12.73 16.48
N TRP A 241 10.74 -12.02 15.36
CA TRP A 241 10.64 -12.58 14.01
C TRP A 241 11.93 -12.40 13.20
N CYS A 242 12.33 -13.43 12.47
CA CYS A 242 13.35 -13.31 11.43
C CYS A 242 12.72 -13.30 10.03
N CYS A 243 12.96 -12.24 9.26
CA CYS A 243 12.50 -12.09 7.88
C CYS A 243 13.65 -12.26 6.88
N CYS A 244 13.47 -13.14 5.90
CA CYS A 244 14.46 -13.34 4.83
C CYS A 244 14.20 -12.39 3.66
N GLU A 245 15.19 -11.56 3.32
CA GLU A 245 15.11 -10.62 2.19
C GLU A 245 15.12 -11.39 0.86
N LYS A 246 14.23 -11.01 -0.07
CA LYS A 246 14.24 -11.58 -1.41
C LYS A 246 15.45 -11.04 -2.19
N PRO A 247 16.11 -11.86 -3.01
CA PRO A 247 17.08 -11.36 -3.97
C PRO A 247 16.43 -10.30 -4.87
N VAL A 248 17.05 -9.14 -4.99
CA VAL A 248 16.62 -8.13 -5.97
C VAL A 248 17.07 -8.64 -7.33
N THR A 249 16.15 -9.14 -8.15
CA THR A 249 16.44 -9.36 -9.57
C THR A 249 16.57 -8.00 -10.25
N PRO A 250 17.69 -7.70 -10.93
CA PRO A 250 17.78 -6.47 -11.71
C PRO A 250 16.66 -6.44 -12.76
N PRO A 251 16.05 -5.28 -13.02
CA PRO A 251 15.05 -5.17 -14.08
C PRO A 251 15.66 -5.62 -15.41
N PRO A 252 14.89 -6.28 -16.29
CA PRO A 252 15.37 -6.61 -17.63
C PRO A 252 15.81 -5.32 -18.35
N PRO A 253 16.89 -5.37 -19.15
CA PRO A 253 17.31 -4.20 -19.93
C PRO A 253 16.16 -3.72 -20.84
N PRO A 254 15.99 -2.40 -21.04
CA PRO A 254 14.97 -1.88 -21.94
C PRO A 254 15.09 -2.49 -23.35
N PRO A 255 13.97 -2.73 -24.06
CA PRO A 255 14.01 -3.13 -25.46
C PRO A 255 14.78 -2.08 -26.27
N SER A 256 15.69 -2.52 -27.15
CA SER A 256 16.41 -1.61 -28.04
C SER A 256 15.49 -1.05 -29.12
N THR A 257 15.55 0.26 -29.34
CA THR A 257 14.77 0.99 -30.35
C THR A 257 15.66 1.66 -31.39
N GLN A 258 15.09 2.02 -32.54
CA GLN A 258 15.70 2.88 -33.56
C GLN A 258 14.73 4.02 -33.94
N VAL A 259 15.26 5.12 -34.45
CA VAL A 259 14.51 6.30 -34.89
C VAL A 259 14.46 6.31 -36.42
N CYS A 260 13.25 6.45 -36.97
CA CYS A 260 12.99 6.46 -38.41
C CYS A 260 12.37 7.79 -38.84
N ASP A 261 12.87 8.41 -39.90
CA ASP A 261 12.17 9.54 -40.54
C ASP A 261 10.90 9.02 -41.22
N ILE A 262 9.74 9.61 -40.88
CA ILE A 262 8.45 9.23 -41.46
C ILE A 262 7.89 10.30 -42.41
N GLY A 263 8.55 11.44 -42.53
CA GLY A 263 8.24 12.49 -43.49
C GLY A 263 7.73 13.79 -42.86
N THR A 264 7.05 14.58 -43.69
CA THR A 264 6.53 15.90 -43.29
C THR A 264 5.09 15.83 -42.82
N ALA A 265 4.78 16.57 -41.76
CA ALA A 265 3.45 16.73 -41.22
C ALA A 265 2.90 18.14 -41.44
N PHE A 266 1.59 18.25 -41.67
CA PHE A 266 0.88 19.53 -41.67
C PHE A 266 -0.23 19.54 -40.62
N GLY A 267 -0.45 20.70 -40.02
CA GLY A 267 -1.59 20.93 -39.15
C GLY A 267 -2.89 21.03 -39.94
N TYR A 268 -3.85 20.19 -39.59
CA TYR A 268 -5.20 20.16 -40.16
C TYR A 268 -6.24 20.44 -39.08
N ALA A 269 -7.28 21.20 -39.43
CA ALA A 269 -8.51 21.35 -38.66
C ALA A 269 -9.66 21.67 -39.64
N ASP A 270 -10.90 21.51 -39.19
CA ASP A 270 -12.04 21.87 -40.02
C ASP A 270 -12.00 23.35 -40.42
N GLY A 271 -12.27 23.62 -41.70
CA GLY A 271 -12.16 24.96 -42.28
C GLY A 271 -10.77 25.32 -42.80
N ALA A 272 -9.76 24.44 -42.66
CA ALA A 272 -8.48 24.62 -43.32
C ALA A 272 -8.61 24.60 -44.84
N LYS A 273 -7.81 25.43 -45.52
CA LYS A 273 -7.79 25.55 -46.98
C LYS A 273 -6.59 24.78 -47.53
N ASN A 274 -6.77 24.16 -48.69
CA ASN A 274 -5.75 23.35 -49.33
C ASN A 274 -4.72 24.23 -50.04
N LEU A 275 -3.42 23.98 -49.81
CA LEU A 275 -2.33 24.75 -50.44
C LEU A 275 -2.35 24.63 -51.98
N ASN A 276 -2.69 23.44 -52.50
CA ASN A 276 -2.80 23.14 -53.92
C ASN A 276 -4.14 23.57 -54.56
N GLY A 277 -5.08 24.12 -53.80
CA GLY A 277 -6.39 24.58 -54.31
C GLY A 277 -7.39 23.47 -54.70
N ASN A 278 -7.04 22.18 -54.64
CA ASN A 278 -7.97 21.07 -54.94
C ASN A 278 -8.89 20.81 -53.73
N PRO A 279 -10.22 20.63 -53.83
CA PRO A 279 -11.05 20.67 -55.04
C PRO A 279 -11.57 22.06 -55.43
N VAL A 280 -11.37 23.09 -54.61
CA VAL A 280 -11.92 24.42 -54.85
C VAL A 280 -10.89 25.51 -54.57
N GLY A 281 -10.42 26.17 -55.64
CA GLY A 281 -9.62 27.39 -55.59
C GLY A 281 -8.32 27.32 -56.42
N PRO A 282 -7.71 28.47 -56.74
CA PRO A 282 -6.34 28.49 -57.25
C PRO A 282 -5.37 28.06 -56.15
N ALA A 283 -4.31 27.33 -56.52
CA ALA A 283 -3.19 27.09 -55.62
C ALA A 283 -2.65 28.44 -55.12
N VAL A 284 -2.36 28.53 -53.82
CA VAL A 284 -1.85 29.78 -53.21
C VAL A 284 -0.34 29.94 -53.42
N CYS A 285 0.36 28.90 -53.86
CA CYS A 285 1.81 28.93 -54.03
C CYS A 285 2.29 28.27 -55.34
N ASP A 286 3.48 28.68 -55.77
CA ASP A 286 4.07 28.37 -57.08
C ASP A 286 4.31 26.88 -57.35
N THR A 287 4.28 26.02 -56.32
CA THR A 287 4.42 24.56 -56.44
C THR A 287 3.04 23.90 -56.44
N ALA A 288 2.37 23.87 -57.59
CA ALA A 288 0.98 23.43 -57.77
C ALA A 288 0.61 22.00 -57.27
N ASN A 289 1.58 21.21 -56.80
CA ASN A 289 1.39 19.81 -56.38
C ASN A 289 1.67 19.54 -54.90
N ARG A 290 2.03 20.53 -54.09
CA ARG A 290 2.31 20.31 -52.66
C ARG A 290 1.01 20.16 -51.87
N TRP A 291 0.85 19.02 -51.20
CA TRP A 291 -0.22 18.82 -50.23
C TRP A 291 0.10 19.57 -48.93
N GLY A 292 -0.91 19.77 -48.10
CA GLY A 292 -0.87 20.56 -46.88
C GLY A 292 -1.95 21.62 -46.86
N TRP A 293 -2.08 22.27 -45.70
CA TRP A 293 -3.17 23.18 -45.42
C TRP A 293 -2.68 24.51 -44.89
N TYR A 294 -3.51 25.53 -45.07
CA TYR A 294 -3.34 26.84 -44.45
C TYR A 294 -4.67 27.32 -43.87
N PHE A 295 -4.57 28.22 -42.91
CA PHE A 295 -5.70 28.88 -42.27
C PHE A 295 -5.72 30.34 -42.67
N ALA A 296 -6.90 30.88 -42.95
CA ALA A 296 -7.13 32.33 -43.08
C ALA A 296 -8.19 32.69 -42.04
N THR A 297 -7.77 33.26 -40.91
CA THR A 297 -8.61 33.37 -39.72
C THR A 297 -8.56 34.75 -39.08
N SER A 298 -9.66 35.14 -38.42
CA SER A 298 -9.70 36.24 -37.45
C SER A 298 -9.84 35.75 -36.01
N GLU A 299 -9.87 34.42 -35.81
CA GLU A 299 -9.98 33.79 -34.49
C GLU A 299 -8.69 33.98 -33.68
N THR A 300 -8.83 34.14 -32.37
CA THR A 300 -7.69 34.30 -31.46
C THR A 300 -7.11 32.97 -30.98
N SER A 301 -7.76 31.85 -31.27
CA SER A 301 -7.26 30.50 -30.94
C SER A 301 -7.67 29.48 -32.00
N LEU A 302 -6.75 28.58 -32.34
CA LEU A 302 -6.95 27.48 -33.27
C LEU A 302 -6.31 26.21 -32.72
N SER A 303 -6.86 25.05 -33.07
CA SER A 303 -6.24 23.76 -32.76
C SER A 303 -6.69 22.69 -33.75
N GLY A 304 -5.91 21.62 -33.85
CA GLY A 304 -6.20 20.54 -34.77
C GLY A 304 -5.26 19.36 -34.63
N THR A 305 -5.27 18.51 -35.65
CA THR A 305 -4.43 17.30 -35.73
C THR A 305 -3.20 17.56 -36.59
N LEU A 306 -2.10 16.93 -36.24
CA LEU A 306 -0.86 16.95 -37.02
C LEU A 306 -0.80 15.66 -37.84
N ILE A 307 -0.76 15.78 -39.17
CA ILE A 307 -0.93 14.64 -40.09
C ILE A 307 0.25 14.53 -41.04
N VAL A 308 0.91 13.37 -41.02
CA VAL A 308 2.00 12.99 -41.94
C VAL A 308 1.44 12.28 -43.16
N GLY A 309 1.95 12.58 -44.35
CA GLY A 309 1.71 11.79 -45.56
C GLY A 309 0.31 11.82 -46.14
N ALA A 310 -0.48 12.87 -45.89
CA ALA A 310 -1.80 13.05 -46.49
C ALA A 310 -1.71 13.53 -47.96
N GLY A 311 -1.00 12.76 -48.79
CA GLY A 311 -0.74 13.07 -50.18
C GLY A 311 -2.02 13.43 -50.96
N GLY A 312 -2.00 14.59 -51.63
CA GLY A 312 -3.17 15.13 -52.32
C GLY A 312 -4.25 15.72 -51.40
N ASN A 313 -3.94 15.99 -50.13
CA ASN A 313 -4.87 16.39 -49.07
C ASN A 313 -5.92 15.33 -48.76
N ASP A 314 -5.60 14.06 -49.01
CA ASP A 314 -6.46 12.93 -48.66
C ASP A 314 -6.12 12.45 -47.25
N LEU A 315 -6.96 12.84 -46.28
CA LEU A 315 -6.79 12.48 -44.88
C LEU A 315 -6.80 10.96 -44.65
N THR A 316 -7.43 10.18 -45.53
CA THR A 316 -7.46 8.71 -45.41
C THR A 316 -6.11 8.05 -45.72
N LYS A 317 -5.19 8.79 -46.36
CA LYS A 317 -3.81 8.35 -46.61
C LYS A 317 -2.83 8.82 -45.53
N GLY A 318 -3.25 9.74 -44.67
CA GLY A 318 -2.40 10.34 -43.66
C GLY A 318 -2.31 9.51 -42.37
N THR A 319 -1.20 9.66 -41.66
CA THR A 319 -1.04 9.18 -40.29
C THR A 319 -1.14 10.37 -39.34
N THR A 320 -2.07 10.33 -38.38
CA THR A 320 -2.11 11.31 -37.30
C THR A 320 -0.99 11.01 -36.32
N VAL A 321 -0.08 11.97 -36.15
CA VAL A 321 1.11 11.83 -35.31
C VAL A 321 1.04 12.68 -34.04
N GLY A 322 -0.04 13.43 -33.86
CA GLY A 322 -0.23 14.30 -32.71
C GLY A 322 -1.27 15.39 -32.97
N THR A 323 -1.19 16.45 -32.18
CA THR A 323 -2.02 17.64 -32.27
C THR A 323 -1.17 18.91 -32.38
N TRP A 324 -1.80 19.99 -32.81
CA TRP A 324 -1.23 21.32 -32.79
C TRP A 324 -2.25 22.31 -32.23
N SER A 325 -1.77 23.41 -31.66
CA SER A 325 -2.60 24.54 -31.26
C SER A 325 -1.86 25.85 -31.45
N ALA A 326 -2.61 26.94 -31.59
CA ALA A 326 -2.09 28.29 -31.67
C ALA A 326 -3.02 29.31 -30.99
N THR A 327 -2.42 30.28 -30.31
CA THR A 327 -3.10 31.42 -29.69
C THR A 327 -2.49 32.70 -30.24
N ILE A 328 -3.35 33.64 -30.64
CA ILE A 328 -2.98 34.93 -31.20
C ILE A 328 -3.30 36.01 -30.17
N THR A 329 -2.31 36.82 -29.79
CA THR A 329 -2.46 37.95 -28.87
C THR A 329 -1.78 39.18 -29.45
N GLY A 330 -2.57 40.13 -29.97
CA GLY A 330 -2.02 41.25 -30.73
C GLY A 330 -1.34 40.73 -32.00
N SER A 331 -0.04 41.00 -32.15
CA SER A 331 0.82 40.49 -33.25
C SER A 331 1.51 39.17 -32.93
N ASP A 332 1.39 38.68 -31.70
CA ASP A 332 2.15 37.53 -31.23
C ASP A 332 1.35 36.25 -31.41
N ILE A 333 2.02 35.23 -31.95
CA ILE A 333 1.47 33.88 -32.12
C ILE A 333 2.27 32.94 -31.23
N THR A 334 1.56 32.31 -30.30
CA THR A 334 2.08 31.19 -29.52
C THR A 334 1.54 29.91 -30.12
N PHE A 335 2.39 29.04 -30.64
CA PHE A 335 1.98 27.73 -31.15
C PHE A 335 2.58 26.61 -30.33
N LYS A 336 1.90 25.46 -30.36
CA LYS A 336 2.31 24.22 -29.70
C LYS A 336 2.08 23.04 -30.62
N TYR A 337 3.04 22.13 -30.66
CA TYR A 337 2.90 20.78 -31.20
C TYR A 337 3.00 19.78 -30.05
N ASP A 338 2.13 18.77 -30.05
CA ASP A 338 2.14 17.66 -29.08
C ASP A 338 1.99 16.34 -29.85
N LEU A 339 3.08 15.57 -29.93
CA LEU A 339 3.15 14.31 -30.66
C LEU A 339 2.70 13.15 -29.78
N TYR A 340 2.20 12.09 -30.40
CA TYR A 340 1.89 10.86 -29.67
C TYR A 340 3.17 10.17 -29.21
N ASP A 341 3.15 9.73 -27.96
CA ASP A 341 4.23 9.02 -27.29
C ASP A 341 3.64 7.88 -26.44
N ASP A 342 2.96 6.96 -27.11
CA ASP A 342 2.26 5.85 -26.45
C ASP A 342 2.18 4.59 -27.31
N ASN A 343 1.92 3.45 -26.66
CA ASN A 343 1.87 2.14 -27.31
C ASN A 343 0.70 1.95 -28.30
N THR A 344 -0.30 2.83 -28.28
CA THR A 344 -1.53 2.72 -29.09
C THR A 344 -1.38 3.49 -30.39
N ASN A 345 -0.89 4.73 -30.31
CA ASN A 345 -0.80 5.65 -31.43
C ASN A 345 0.60 5.70 -32.04
N GLY A 346 1.64 5.30 -31.29
CA GLY A 346 3.04 5.33 -31.69
C GLY A 346 3.87 6.30 -30.85
N HIS A 347 5.19 6.23 -31.04
CA HIS A 347 6.19 7.10 -30.43
C HIS A 347 6.78 7.99 -31.52
N PHE A 348 6.44 9.28 -31.53
CA PHE A 348 6.88 10.23 -32.56
C PHE A 348 7.62 11.42 -31.98
N ASP A 349 8.59 11.94 -32.74
CA ASP A 349 9.45 13.05 -32.35
C ASP A 349 9.56 14.09 -33.46
N LEU A 350 9.68 15.36 -33.08
CA LEU A 350 9.91 16.46 -34.00
C LEU A 350 11.40 16.55 -34.38
N SER A 351 11.71 16.53 -35.68
CA SER A 351 13.05 16.80 -36.21
C SER A 351 13.20 18.23 -36.74
N SER A 352 12.10 18.87 -37.13
CA SER A 352 12.07 20.32 -37.39
C SER A 352 10.65 20.86 -37.28
N VAL A 353 10.52 22.15 -37.01
CA VAL A 353 9.23 22.86 -37.05
C VAL A 353 9.33 24.11 -37.90
N HIS A 354 8.28 24.37 -38.67
CA HIS A 354 8.17 25.52 -39.56
C HIS A 354 6.75 26.09 -39.44
N VAL A 355 6.63 27.39 -39.17
CA VAL A 355 5.33 28.06 -39.05
C VAL A 355 5.31 29.29 -39.93
N TYR A 356 4.41 29.31 -40.92
CA TYR A 356 4.09 30.52 -41.68
C TYR A 356 3.05 31.32 -40.91
N ALA A 357 3.25 32.61 -40.75
CA ALA A 357 2.28 33.54 -40.21
C ALA A 357 2.43 34.93 -40.84
N SER A 358 1.39 35.43 -41.50
CA SER A 358 1.40 36.75 -42.15
C SER A 358 0.01 37.38 -42.20
N CYS A 359 -0.06 38.69 -42.40
CA CYS A 359 -1.30 39.38 -42.76
C CYS A 359 -1.68 39.17 -44.24
N THR A 360 -0.81 38.55 -45.03
CA THR A 360 -1.02 38.24 -46.45
C THR A 360 -1.00 36.74 -46.72
N ALA A 361 -1.79 36.31 -47.70
CA ALA A 361 -1.81 34.92 -48.14
C ALA A 361 -0.39 34.43 -48.50
N PRO A 362 -0.06 33.16 -48.19
CA PRO A 362 1.25 32.61 -48.52
C PRO A 362 1.45 32.61 -50.02
N THR A 363 2.61 33.08 -50.48
CA THR A 363 3.05 32.99 -51.88
C THR A 363 4.09 31.88 -52.09
N THR A 364 4.68 31.38 -50.99
CA THR A 364 5.64 30.28 -50.99
C THR A 364 5.17 29.17 -50.07
N CYS A 365 5.30 27.93 -50.53
CA CYS A 365 5.01 26.72 -49.77
C CYS A 365 6.28 25.96 -49.38
N ALA A 366 7.46 26.58 -49.49
CA ALA A 366 8.71 25.98 -49.05
C ALA A 366 8.88 26.21 -47.53
N PRO A 367 8.88 25.16 -46.68
CA PRO A 367 8.96 25.32 -45.22
C PRO A 367 10.13 26.19 -44.77
N GLY A 368 11.30 26.04 -45.40
CA GLY A 368 12.48 26.86 -45.10
C GLY A 368 12.35 28.37 -45.43
N LYS A 369 11.21 28.82 -45.97
CA LYS A 369 10.86 30.23 -46.22
C LYS A 369 9.74 30.73 -45.31
N PHE A 370 9.28 29.92 -44.36
CA PHE A 370 8.24 30.32 -43.41
C PHE A 370 8.80 31.33 -42.39
N THR A 371 7.89 32.11 -41.79
CA THR A 371 8.24 33.20 -40.87
C THR A 371 8.98 32.73 -39.64
N PHE A 372 8.64 31.54 -39.16
CA PHE A 372 9.33 30.87 -38.07
C PHE A 372 9.87 29.53 -38.55
N LYS A 373 11.08 29.20 -38.09
CA LYS A 373 11.67 27.88 -38.26
C LYS A 373 12.56 27.52 -37.08
N ASP A 374 12.57 26.24 -36.74
CA ASP A 374 13.51 25.64 -35.81
C ASP A 374 13.95 24.28 -36.36
N ASP A 375 15.18 24.25 -36.86
CA ASP A 375 15.85 23.07 -37.41
C ASP A 375 16.81 22.45 -36.37
N THR A 376 16.74 22.86 -35.10
CA THR A 376 17.67 22.43 -34.03
C THR A 376 17.14 21.27 -33.18
N LEU A 377 15.95 20.78 -33.48
CA LEU A 377 15.32 19.65 -32.77
C LEU A 377 16.07 18.35 -33.05
N THR A 378 16.10 17.47 -32.06
CA THR A 378 16.86 16.22 -32.11
C THR A 378 16.19 15.16 -32.96
N GLY A 379 14.86 15.21 -33.09
CA GLY A 379 14.08 14.15 -33.73
C GLY A 379 14.13 12.82 -32.98
N SER A 380 14.47 12.82 -31.68
CA SER A 380 14.61 11.60 -30.87
C SER A 380 14.10 11.73 -29.43
N SER A 381 13.71 12.93 -29.01
CA SER A 381 13.14 13.18 -27.67
C SER A 381 12.21 14.40 -27.63
N ASP A 382 11.81 14.93 -28.79
CA ASP A 382 11.10 16.21 -28.93
C ASP A 382 9.61 15.94 -29.21
N THR A 383 8.93 15.35 -28.24
CA THR A 383 7.50 14.98 -28.34
C THR A 383 6.56 16.18 -28.14
N SER A 384 7.05 17.30 -27.60
CA SER A 384 6.28 18.54 -27.47
C SER A 384 7.17 19.76 -27.72
N TYR A 385 6.62 20.75 -28.43
CA TYR A 385 7.34 21.98 -28.74
C TYR A 385 6.39 23.18 -28.69
N THR A 386 6.75 24.21 -27.91
CA THR A 386 5.98 25.45 -27.80
C THR A 386 6.86 26.66 -28.06
N LYS A 387 6.38 27.61 -28.87
CA LYS A 387 7.10 28.85 -29.13
C LYS A 387 6.15 30.02 -29.38
N THR A 388 6.60 31.21 -28.98
CA THR A 388 5.97 32.48 -29.30
C THR A 388 6.86 33.28 -30.24
N PHE A 389 6.26 33.86 -31.28
CA PHE A 389 6.93 34.82 -32.17
C PHE A 389 5.95 35.88 -32.68
N SER A 390 6.46 37.03 -33.09
CA SER A 390 5.66 38.16 -33.58
C SER A 390 5.56 38.17 -35.11
N VAL A 391 4.37 38.42 -35.64
CA VAL A 391 4.14 38.60 -37.09
C VAL A 391 4.66 39.97 -37.53
N SER A 392 5.49 39.98 -38.58
CA SER A 392 6.00 41.22 -39.18
C SER A 392 4.86 42.03 -39.77
N GLY A 393 4.74 43.31 -39.40
CA GLY A 393 3.65 44.19 -39.83
C GLY A 393 2.59 44.46 -38.76
N GLY A 394 2.70 43.82 -37.59
CA GLY A 394 1.83 44.08 -36.44
C GLY A 394 0.53 43.27 -36.48
N THR A 395 -0.55 43.82 -35.92
CA THR A 395 -1.83 43.15 -35.83
C THR A 395 -2.52 43.06 -37.20
N CYS A 396 -2.93 41.86 -37.59
CA CYS A 396 -3.68 41.63 -38.83
C CYS A 396 -5.21 41.59 -38.58
N SER A 397 -6.01 42.03 -39.55
CA SER A 397 -7.46 41.74 -39.57
C SER A 397 -7.76 40.28 -39.92
N THR A 398 -6.85 39.63 -40.65
CA THR A 398 -6.89 38.20 -40.96
C THR A 398 -5.46 37.67 -40.95
N TYR A 399 -5.22 36.63 -40.16
CA TYR A 399 -3.97 35.91 -40.10
C TYR A 399 -3.98 34.72 -41.08
N TYR A 400 -2.91 34.60 -41.84
CA TYR A 400 -2.65 33.45 -42.71
C TYR A 400 -1.60 32.55 -42.06
N LEU A 401 -1.99 31.33 -41.69
CA LEU A 401 -1.16 30.42 -40.90
C LEU A 401 -0.91 29.09 -41.61
N ILE A 402 0.31 28.56 -41.52
CA ILE A 402 0.65 27.18 -41.89
C ILE A 402 1.45 26.57 -40.76
N PHE A 403 1.05 25.39 -40.30
CA PHE A 403 1.76 24.60 -39.29
C PHE A 403 2.39 23.40 -39.99
N HIS A 404 3.71 23.35 -40.03
CA HIS A 404 4.47 22.30 -40.69
C HIS A 404 5.55 21.75 -39.74
N ALA A 405 5.78 20.45 -39.77
CA ALA A 405 6.83 19.79 -39.02
C ALA A 405 7.47 18.67 -39.84
N SER A 406 8.73 18.34 -39.55
CA SER A 406 9.33 17.05 -39.91
C SER A 406 9.25 16.13 -38.71
N VAL A 407 8.83 14.89 -38.91
CA VAL A 407 8.49 13.96 -37.84
C VAL A 407 9.25 12.64 -38.02
N ASN A 408 9.79 12.15 -36.92
CA ASN A 408 10.39 10.82 -36.81
C ASN A 408 9.47 9.91 -35.98
N GLN A 409 9.66 8.59 -36.11
CA GLN A 409 9.01 7.57 -35.31
C GLN A 409 10.05 6.65 -34.66
N GLN A 410 9.92 6.41 -33.37
CA GLN A 410 10.68 5.40 -32.66
C GLN A 410 10.00 4.04 -32.79
N ILE A 411 10.72 3.06 -33.34
CA ILE A 411 10.25 1.68 -33.52
C ILE A 411 11.25 0.69 -32.92
N PRO A 412 10.88 -0.59 -32.70
CA PRO A 412 11.84 -1.61 -32.30
C PRO A 412 13.03 -1.66 -33.28
N SER A 413 14.24 -1.91 -32.76
CA SER A 413 15.46 -1.96 -33.58
C SER A 413 15.44 -3.05 -34.67
N THR A 414 14.55 -4.03 -34.55
CA THR A 414 14.31 -5.08 -35.56
C THR A 414 13.27 -4.68 -36.62
N GLY A 415 12.60 -3.55 -36.45
CA GLY A 415 11.63 -3.01 -37.39
C GLY A 415 12.30 -2.48 -38.67
N THR A 416 11.52 -2.32 -39.73
CA THR A 416 11.97 -1.64 -40.96
C THR A 416 11.38 -0.24 -40.95
N CYS A 417 12.20 0.80 -41.13
CA CYS A 417 11.71 2.16 -41.24
C CYS A 417 10.75 2.28 -42.43
N PRO A 418 9.58 2.93 -42.27
CA PRO A 418 8.71 3.21 -43.40
C PRO A 418 9.41 4.15 -44.38
N THR A 419 8.97 4.13 -45.64
CA THR A 419 9.43 5.14 -46.61
C THR A 419 8.87 6.50 -46.18
N PRO A 420 9.70 7.56 -46.05
CA PRO A 420 9.22 8.87 -45.65
C PRO A 420 8.14 9.38 -46.62
N ALA A 421 7.03 9.85 -46.07
CA ALA A 421 5.98 10.44 -46.86
C ALA A 421 6.40 11.83 -47.35
N GLN A 422 6.39 12.04 -48.67
CA GLN A 422 6.76 13.30 -49.33
C GLN A 422 5.60 14.27 -49.50
#